data_AF-A0A7W0PXM3-F1
#
_entry.id   AF-A0A7W0PXM3-F1
#
_cell.length_a   1.000
_cell.length_b   1.000
_cell.length_c   1.000
_cell.angle_alpha   90.00
_cell.angle_beta   90.00
_cell.angle_gamma   90.00
#
_symmetry.space_group_name_H-M   'P 1'
#
loop_
_entity.id
_entity.type
_entity.pdbx_description
1 polymer ?
#
loop_
_entity_poly.entity_id
_entity_poly.type
_entity_poly.pdbx_seq_one_letter_code
_entity_poly.pdbx_strand_id
1 'polypeptide(L)'
;MDCGVPSRQSAALHIRISEPEALPELMAALNERVHYVVQQIAPDAVVVSVLGSFADGGERELSLFLAEWESRCAGVDVELKTDDRKTAAVRPILLRTVNGEK
;
A
#
# COMPACT_ATOMS: atom_id res chain seq x y z
N MET A 1 -13.38 26.11 20.50
CA MET A 1 -12.04 25.58 20.18
C MET A 1 -12.26 24.17 19.69
N ASP A 2 -12.61 24.05 18.40
CA ASP A 2 -12.60 22.77 17.71
C ASP A 2 -11.15 22.28 17.69
N CYS A 3 -10.85 21.21 18.42
CA CYS A 3 -9.67 20.42 18.16
C CYS A 3 -9.86 19.78 16.79
N GLY A 4 -9.56 20.54 15.72
CA GLY A 4 -9.43 20.04 14.37
C GLY A 4 -8.29 19.04 14.36
N VAL A 5 -8.58 17.79 14.72
CA VAL A 5 -7.69 16.66 14.46
C VAL A 5 -7.37 16.74 12.97
N PRO A 6 -6.11 16.99 12.57
CA PRO A 6 -5.76 16.85 11.18
C PRO A 6 -6.08 15.39 10.87
N SER A 7 -7.12 15.18 10.04
CA SER A 7 -7.45 13.87 9.53
C SER A 7 -6.15 13.39 8.91
N ARG A 8 -5.50 12.39 9.50
CA ARG A 8 -4.24 11.84 9.01
C ARG A 8 -4.54 11.37 7.58
N GLN A 9 -4.22 12.22 6.60
CA GLN A 9 -4.52 11.98 5.20
C GLN A 9 -3.51 10.94 4.74
N SER A 10 -3.83 9.68 4.97
CA SER A 10 -3.13 8.58 4.32
C SER A 10 -3.56 8.63 2.86
N ALA A 11 -2.72 9.16 1.97
CA ALA A 11 -2.92 8.97 0.55
C ALA A 11 -2.63 7.50 0.23
N ALA A 12 -3.57 6.87 -0.48
CA ALA A 12 -3.48 5.50 -0.92
C ALA A 12 -2.88 5.48 -2.33
N LEU A 13 -1.81 4.71 -2.48
CA LEU A 13 -1.10 4.53 -3.74
C LEU A 13 -1.46 3.15 -4.29
N HIS A 14 -1.96 3.13 -5.52
CA HIS A 14 -2.30 1.89 -6.21
C HIS A 14 -1.08 1.48 -7.03
N ILE A 15 -0.59 0.26 -6.78
CA ILE A 15 0.52 -0.33 -7.50
C ILE A 15 -0.02 -1.51 -8.29
N ARG A 16 0.24 -1.51 -9.58
CA ARG A 16 -0.07 -2.64 -10.47
C ARG A 16 1.23 -3.18 -11.05
N ILE A 17 1.36 -4.49 -11.12
CA ILE A 17 2.53 -5.13 -11.72
C ILE A 17 2.10 -5.97 -12.92
N SER A 18 2.98 -6.05 -13.92
CA SER A 18 2.71 -6.87 -15.11
C SER A 18 2.78 -8.36 -14.84
N GLU A 19 3.65 -8.80 -13.93
CA GLU A 19 3.88 -10.21 -13.60
C GLU A 19 3.33 -10.56 -12.20
N PRO A 20 2.13 -11.16 -12.09
CA PRO A 20 1.47 -11.40 -10.79
C PRO A 20 2.26 -12.34 -9.86
N GLU A 21 3.15 -13.17 -10.42
CA GLU A 21 4.03 -14.05 -9.65
C GLU A 21 5.09 -13.31 -8.84
N ALA A 22 5.45 -12.08 -9.24
CA ALA A 22 6.38 -11.22 -8.51
C ALA A 22 5.69 -10.41 -7.39
N LEU A 23 4.34 -10.41 -7.35
CA LEU A 23 3.57 -9.67 -6.35
C LEU A 23 3.87 -10.07 -4.90
N PRO A 24 3.95 -11.37 -4.53
CA PRO A 24 4.28 -11.75 -3.16
C PRO A 24 5.67 -11.27 -2.73
N GLU A 25 6.64 -11.24 -3.63
CA GLU A 25 7.98 -10.70 -3.33
C GLU A 25 7.94 -9.19 -3.12
N LEU A 26 7.26 -8.45 -4.01
CA LEU A 26 7.05 -7.02 -3.86
C LEU A 26 6.32 -6.70 -2.54
N MET A 27 5.27 -7.43 -2.22
CA MET A 27 4.52 -7.27 -0.98
C MET A 27 5.39 -7.53 0.24
N ALA A 28 6.25 -8.56 0.21
CA ALA A 28 7.18 -8.84 1.30
C ALA A 28 8.14 -7.65 1.51
N ALA A 29 8.75 -7.15 0.44
CA ALA A 29 9.70 -6.04 0.50
C ALA A 29 9.05 -4.71 0.95
N LEU A 30 7.79 -4.48 0.58
CA LEU A 30 7.02 -3.34 1.08
C LEU A 30 6.63 -3.51 2.56
N ASN A 31 6.29 -4.72 2.99
CA ASN A 31 5.86 -5.03 4.35
C ASN A 31 7.02 -5.04 5.36
N GLU A 32 8.28 -5.16 4.90
CA GLU A 32 9.48 -4.93 5.74
C GLU A 32 9.58 -3.48 6.23
N ARG A 33 8.88 -2.54 5.60
CA ARG A 33 8.91 -1.11 5.95
C ARG A 33 7.73 -0.77 6.87
N VAL A 34 8.06 -0.43 8.11
CA VAL A 34 7.10 -0.17 9.20
C VAL A 34 6.10 0.96 8.93
N HIS A 35 6.40 1.84 7.97
CA HIS A 35 5.55 2.96 7.58
C HIS A 35 4.61 2.65 6.41
N TYR A 36 4.64 1.45 5.83
CA TYR A 36 3.74 1.04 4.76
C TYR A 36 2.68 0.06 5.26
N VAL A 37 1.43 0.35 4.92
CA VAL A 37 0.31 -0.59 5.04
C VAL A 37 -0.02 -1.07 3.63
N VAL A 38 0.30 -2.33 3.36
CA VAL A 38 0.10 -2.97 2.06
C VAL A 38 -1.15 -3.83 2.13
N GLN A 39 -2.06 -3.65 1.18
CA GLN A 39 -3.24 -4.48 1.00
C GLN A 39 -3.30 -4.97 -0.44
N GLN A 40 -3.33 -6.28 -0.63
CA GLN A 40 -3.63 -6.85 -1.94
C GLN A 40 -5.09 -6.63 -2.30
N ILE A 41 -5.35 -6.04 -3.47
CA ILE A 41 -6.70 -5.80 -3.99
C ILE A 41 -7.01 -6.65 -5.23
N ALA A 42 -5.98 -7.15 -5.92
CA ALA A 42 -6.08 -8.06 -7.05
C ALA A 42 -4.84 -8.97 -7.14
N PRO A 43 -4.85 -10.04 -7.96
CA PRO A 43 -3.68 -10.88 -8.19
C PRO A 43 -2.46 -10.15 -8.76
N ASP A 44 -2.67 -9.03 -9.45
CA ASP A 44 -1.67 -8.16 -10.08
C ASP A 44 -1.63 -6.75 -9.48
N ALA A 45 -2.36 -6.50 -8.39
CA ALA A 45 -2.48 -5.15 -7.83
C ALA A 45 -2.55 -5.10 -6.31
N VAL A 46 -1.84 -4.13 -5.74
CA VAL A 46 -1.81 -3.82 -4.31
C VAL A 46 -2.05 -2.33 -4.07
N VAL A 47 -2.61 -2.01 -2.93
CA VAL A 47 -2.75 -0.65 -2.42
C VAL A 47 -1.76 -0.49 -1.28
N VAL A 48 -0.96 0.57 -1.34
CA VAL A 48 -0.01 0.96 -0.30
C VAL A 48 -0.48 2.27 0.32
N SER A 49 -0.72 2.25 1.62
CA SER A 49 -0.99 3.45 2.41
C SER A 49 0.23 3.78 3.25
N VAL A 50 0.75 5.00 3.11
CA VAL A 50 1.89 5.45 3.91
C VAL A 50 1.40 6.03 5.23
N LEU A 51 1.82 5.45 6.34
CA LEU A 51 1.47 5.90 7.70
C LEU A 51 2.38 7.05 8.12
N GLY A 52 1.92 8.30 7.99
CA GLY A 52 2.72 9.48 8.39
C GLY A 52 2.23 10.76 7.73
N SER A 53 2.98 11.86 7.90
CA SER A 53 2.80 13.04 7.06
C SER A 53 3.23 12.69 5.64
N PHE A 54 2.27 12.37 4.79
CA PHE A 54 2.48 12.14 3.35
C PHE A 54 3.19 13.34 2.67
N ALA A 55 3.01 14.54 3.25
CA ALA A 55 3.47 15.82 2.74
C ALA A 55 5.00 15.97 2.56
N ASP A 56 5.83 15.12 3.18
CA ASP A 56 7.30 15.34 3.20
C ASP A 56 8.13 14.41 2.30
N GLY A 57 7.53 13.47 1.55
CA GLY A 57 8.26 12.69 0.55
C GLY A 57 7.98 11.19 0.47
N GLY A 58 6.89 10.71 1.08
CA GLY A 58 6.53 9.29 1.04
C GLY A 58 6.32 8.74 -0.38
N GLU A 59 5.69 9.53 -1.28
CA GLU A 59 5.51 9.15 -2.68
C GLU A 59 6.85 9.03 -3.43
N ARG A 60 7.76 9.98 -3.20
CA ARG A 60 9.08 9.98 -3.83
C ARG A 60 9.93 8.81 -3.34
N GLU A 61 9.89 8.52 -2.04
CA GLU A 61 10.56 7.37 -1.45
C GLU A 61 10.03 6.07 -2.06
N LEU A 62 8.71 5.89 -2.08
CA LEU A 62 8.09 4.72 -2.69
C LEU A 62 8.43 4.58 -4.17
N SER A 63 8.40 5.68 -4.93
CA SER A 63 8.74 5.67 -6.36
C SER A 63 10.19 5.25 -6.60
N LEU A 64 11.13 5.73 -5.77
CA LEU A 64 12.54 5.33 -5.84
C LEU A 64 12.72 3.86 -5.50
N PHE A 65 12.03 3.38 -4.47
CA PHE A 65 12.05 1.98 -4.08
C PHE A 65 11.51 1.07 -5.18
N LEU A 66 10.39 1.43 -5.81
CA LEU A 66 9.79 0.65 -6.89
C LEU A 66 10.71 0.62 -8.12
N ALA A 67 11.34 1.75 -8.49
CA ALA A 67 12.31 1.78 -9.57
C ALA A 67 13.54 0.89 -9.30
N GLU A 68 14.02 0.85 -8.05
CA GLU A 68 15.11 -0.04 -7.65
C GLU A 68 14.68 -1.51 -7.70
N TRP A 69 13.49 -1.83 -7.21
CA TRP A 69 12.95 -3.19 -7.25
C TRP A 69 12.70 -3.66 -8.68
N GLU A 70 12.12 -2.81 -9.54
CA GLU A 70 11.91 -3.09 -10.96
C GLU A 70 13.24 -3.37 -11.68
N SER A 71 14.28 -2.61 -11.37
CA SER A 71 15.63 -2.87 -11.91
C SER A 71 16.21 -4.23 -11.49
N ARG A 72 15.73 -4.84 -10.41
CA ARG A 72 16.16 -6.17 -9.94
C ARG A 72 15.32 -7.30 -10.53
N CYS A 73 14.08 -7.01 -10.92
CA CYS A 73 13.15 -7.96 -11.51
C CYS A 73 13.07 -7.75 -13.02
N ALA A 74 13.92 -8.46 -13.77
CA ALA A 74 13.96 -8.35 -15.23
C ALA A 74 12.59 -8.69 -15.85
N GLY A 75 12.00 -7.74 -16.56
CA GLY A 75 10.74 -7.92 -17.30
C GLY A 75 9.47 -7.63 -16.50
N VAL A 76 9.58 -7.18 -15.24
CA VAL A 76 8.44 -6.67 -14.49
C VAL A 76 8.30 -5.18 -14.76
N ASP A 77 7.10 -4.72 -15.05
CA ASP A 77 6.74 -3.30 -15.16
C ASP A 77 5.77 -2.95 -14.02
N VAL A 78 6.03 -1.84 -13.35
CA VAL A 78 5.27 -1.37 -12.18
C VAL A 78 4.58 -0.04 -12.49
N GLU A 79 3.25 -0.05 -12.53
CA GLU A 79 2.44 1.16 -12.67
C GLU A 79 2.03 1.69 -11.28
N LEU A 80 2.47 2.91 -10.95
CA LEU A 80 2.03 3.65 -9.77
C LEU A 80 0.90 4.63 -10.15
N LYS A 81 -0.24 4.51 -9.48
CA LYS A 81 -1.36 5.46 -9.57
C LYS A 81 -1.68 6.04 -8.20
N THR A 82 -1.51 7.35 -8.07
CA THR A 82 -1.95 8.11 -6.90
C THR A 82 -3.46 8.35 -7.00
N ASP A 83 -4.23 7.80 -6.07
CA ASP A 83 -5.66 8.11 -5.98
C ASP A 83 -5.83 9.37 -5.12
N ASP A 84 -5.98 10.53 -5.76
CA ASP A 84 -6.27 11.81 -5.09
C ASP A 84 -7.68 11.85 -4.47
N ARG A 85 -8.48 10.77 -4.62
CA ARG A 85 -9.76 10.72 -3.92
C ARG A 85 -9.49 10.52 -2.44
N LYS A 86 -9.84 11.56 -1.68
CA LYS A 86 -10.42 11.44 -0.35
C LYS A 86 -11.09 10.07 -0.19
N THR A 87 -10.71 9.33 0.85
CA THR A 87 -11.39 8.12 1.37
C THR A 87 -11.29 6.84 0.52
N ALA A 88 -10.15 6.15 0.57
CA ALA A 88 -10.19 4.70 0.69
C ALA A 88 -10.51 4.36 2.16
N ALA A 89 -11.79 4.12 2.45
CA ALA A 89 -12.19 3.54 3.72
C ALA A 89 -11.56 2.15 3.83
N VAL A 90 -10.39 2.05 4.48
CA VAL A 90 -9.87 0.78 4.99
C VAL A 90 -10.92 0.27 5.96
N ARG A 91 -11.80 -0.63 5.49
CA ARG A 91 -12.77 -1.27 6.38
C ARG A 91 -11.95 -2.13 7.34
N PRO A 92 -12.04 -1.92 8.66
CA PRO A 92 -11.39 -2.82 9.59
C PRO A 92 -11.94 -4.22 9.34
N ILE A 93 -11.04 -5.17 9.07
CA ILE A 93 -11.39 -6.58 8.97
C ILE A 93 -11.98 -6.96 10.34
N LEU A 94 -13.30 -7.15 10.39
CA LEU A 94 -13.93 -7.85 11.50
C LEU A 94 -13.40 -9.28 11.45
N LEU A 95 -12.39 -9.59 12.26
CA LEU A 95 -12.04 -10.97 12.58
C LEU A 95 -13.29 -11.61 13.18
N ARG A 96 -14.00 -12.40 12.37
CA ARG A 96 -15.06 -13.28 12.85
C ARG A 96 -14.36 -14.34 13.70
N THR A 97 -14.48 -14.21 15.02
CA THR A 97 -14.12 -15.24 15.97
C THR A 97 -14.85 -16.53 15.59
N VAL A 98 -14.12 -17.53 15.09
CA VAL A 98 -14.63 -18.89 14.98
C VAL A 98 -14.62 -19.49 16.37
N ASN A 99 -15.69 -19.26 17.14
CA ASN A 99 -15.96 -20.11 18.30
C ASN A 99 -16.55 -21.41 17.79
N GLY A 100 -15.71 -22.46 17.82
CA GLY A 100 -16.18 -23.82 17.75
C GLY A 100 -16.91 -24.15 19.04
N GLU A 101 -18.15 -24.62 18.93
CA GLU A 101 -18.86 -25.31 20.00
C GLU A 101 -19.51 -26.57 19.42
N LYS A 102 -18.80 -27.67 19.66
CA LYS A 102 -19.20 -29.04 20.03
C LYS A 102 -20.57 -29.59 19.62
#